data_AF-A0A3D5D0T2-F1
#
_entry.id   AF-A0A3D5D0T2-F1
#
_cell.length_a   1.000
_cell.length_b   1.000
_cell.length_c   1.000
_cell.angle_alpha   90.00
_cell.angle_beta   90.00
_cell.angle_gamma   90.00
#
_symmetry.space_group_name_H-M   'P 1'
#
loop_
_entity.id
_entity.type
_entity.pdbx_description
1 polymer ?
#
loop_
_entity_poly.entity_id
_entity_poly.type
_entity_poly.pdbx_seq_one_letter_code
_entity_poly.pdbx_strand_id
1 'polypeptide(L)'
;VMVTNDNPRSENPYAIIAAIAEGMAREVTVETDRAKAIALAISQAGKGDVVLVAGKGHEDYQEIQGIRYPFSDAAWVQSALKKNVLNQKAQA
;
A
#
# COMPACT_ATOMS: atom_id res chain seq x y z
N VAL A 1 -4.30 -10.89 0.21
CA VAL A 1 -4.63 -9.52 -0.24
C VAL A 1 -4.27 -8.57 0.88
N MET A 2 -3.60 -7.46 0.58
CA MET A 2 -3.27 -6.44 1.57
C MET A 2 -4.22 -5.24 1.40
N VAL A 3 -4.90 -4.85 2.46
CA VAL A 3 -5.83 -3.71 2.49
C VAL A 3 -5.16 -2.56 3.23
N THR A 4 -5.22 -1.37 2.64
CA THR A 4 -4.63 -0.13 3.15
C THR A 4 -5.53 1.05 2.84
N ASN A 5 -5.27 2.19 3.48
CA ASN A 5 -5.94 3.44 3.15
C ASN A 5 -5.57 3.92 1.74
N ASP A 6 -6.55 4.53 1.08
CA ASP A 6 -6.37 5.40 -0.07
C ASP A 6 -6.64 6.84 0.41
N ASN A 7 -7.69 7.50 -0.07
CA ASN A 7 -8.16 8.78 0.42
C ASN A 7 -9.36 8.53 1.36
N PRO A 8 -9.15 8.36 2.69
CA PRO A 8 -10.28 8.19 3.60
C PRO A 8 -11.17 9.43 3.67
N ARG A 9 -10.73 10.59 3.16
CA ARG A 9 -11.47 11.86 3.22
C ARG A 9 -11.91 12.11 4.67
N SER A 10 -13.20 12.32 4.91
CA SER A 10 -13.77 12.52 6.24
C SER A 10 -14.20 11.23 6.95
N GLU A 11 -14.12 10.07 6.29
CA GLU A 11 -14.60 8.80 6.84
C GLU A 11 -13.60 8.16 7.81
N ASN A 12 -14.10 7.28 8.68
CA ASN A 12 -13.24 6.47 9.55
C ASN A 12 -12.56 5.38 8.70
N PRO A 13 -11.21 5.37 8.58
CA PRO A 13 -10.52 4.40 7.75
C PRO A 13 -10.79 2.94 8.15
N TYR A 14 -10.95 2.67 9.44
CA TYR A 14 -11.24 1.31 9.93
C TYR A 14 -12.65 0.83 9.53
N ALA A 15 -13.61 1.74 9.40
CA ALA A 15 -14.96 1.38 8.95
C ALA A 15 -14.93 0.97 7.47
N ILE A 16 -14.19 1.70 6.63
CA ILE A 16 -14.00 1.35 5.21
C ILE A 16 -13.30 -0.01 5.09
N ILE A 17 -12.23 -0.23 5.86
CA ILE A 17 -11.50 -1.51 5.85
C ILE A 17 -12.39 -2.67 6.28
N ALA A 18 -13.21 -2.49 7.33
CA ALA A 18 -14.16 -3.50 7.77
C ALA A 18 -15.17 -3.84 6.66
N ALA A 19 -15.75 -2.84 6.01
CA ALA A 19 -16.68 -3.05 4.90
C ALA A 19 -16.04 -3.77 3.70
N ILE A 20 -14.75 -3.50 3.40
CA ILE A 20 -14.00 -4.25 2.38
C ILE A 20 -13.83 -5.71 2.81
N ALA A 21 -13.45 -5.94 4.07
CA ALA A 21 -13.19 -7.28 4.61
C ALA A 21 -14.46 -8.15 4.63
N GLU A 22 -15.64 -7.57 4.86
CA GLU A 22 -16.93 -8.28 4.80
C GLU A 22 -17.21 -8.91 3.43
N GLY A 23 -16.69 -8.32 2.34
CA GLY A 23 -16.82 -8.84 0.98
C GLY A 23 -15.76 -9.86 0.57
N MET A 24 -14.79 -10.17 1.43
CA MET A 24 -13.65 -11.04 1.10
C MET A 24 -13.88 -12.48 1.57
N ALA A 25 -13.69 -13.45 0.67
CA ALA A 25 -13.81 -14.88 1.00
C ALA A 25 -12.58 -15.45 1.74
N ARG A 26 -11.48 -14.69 1.85
CA ARG A 26 -10.22 -15.10 2.47
C ARG A 26 -9.73 -14.02 3.41
N GLU A 27 -8.92 -14.43 4.39
CA GLU A 27 -8.26 -13.50 5.30
C GLU A 27 -7.45 -12.45 4.53
N VAL A 28 -7.56 -11.20 5.00
CA VAL A 28 -6.83 -10.06 4.47
C VAL A 28 -5.79 -9.61 5.49
N THR A 29 -4.64 -9.16 4.99
CA THR A 29 -3.66 -8.44 5.81
C THR A 29 -4.02 -6.97 5.80
N VAL A 30 -4.08 -6.32 6.96
CA VAL A 30 -4.40 -4.90 7.08
C VAL A 30 -3.14 -4.14 7.50
N GLU A 31 -2.77 -3.12 6.73
CA GLU A 31 -1.79 -2.10 7.10
C GLU A 31 -2.36 -0.76 6.64
N THR A 32 -2.73 0.10 7.59
CA THR A 32 -3.44 1.36 7.29
C THR A 32 -2.54 2.43 6.67
N ASP A 33 -1.22 2.35 6.90
CA ASP A 33 -0.26 3.25 6.29
C ASP A 33 0.08 2.77 4.88
N ARG A 34 -0.36 3.51 3.87
CA ARG A 34 -0.21 3.14 2.47
C ARG A 34 1.25 2.98 2.05
N ALA A 35 2.17 3.79 2.58
CA ALA A 35 3.59 3.65 2.29
C ALA A 35 4.16 2.36 2.88
N LYS A 36 3.77 2.02 4.12
CA LYS A 36 4.17 0.77 4.76
C LYS A 36 3.58 -0.45 4.06
N ALA A 37 2.30 -0.39 3.68
CA ALA A 37 1.64 -1.46 2.94
C ALA A 37 2.37 -1.78 1.62
N ILE A 38 2.70 -0.74 0.84
CA ILE A 38 3.50 -0.89 -0.39
C ILE A 38 4.86 -1.51 -0.10
N ALA A 39 5.57 -1.02 0.93
CA ALA A 39 6.88 -1.53 1.29
C ALA A 39 6.84 -3.01 1.73
N LEU A 40 5.85 -3.39 2.54
CA LEU A 40 5.63 -4.76 3.00
C LEU A 40 5.26 -5.70 1.85
N ALA A 41 4.34 -5.29 0.97
CA ALA A 41 3.95 -6.10 -0.18
C ALA A 41 5.14 -6.37 -1.11
N ILE A 42 6.01 -5.37 -1.33
CA ILE A 42 7.21 -5.53 -2.17
C ILE A 42 8.30 -6.36 -1.47
N SER A 43 8.47 -6.23 -0.15
CA SER A 43 9.49 -7.00 0.58
C SER A 43 9.13 -8.48 0.73
N GLN A 44 7.83 -8.79 0.76
CA GLN A 44 7.32 -10.17 0.82
C GLN A 44 7.27 -10.85 -0.54
N ALA A 45 7.31 -10.09 -1.64
CA ALA A 45 7.27 -10.64 -3.00
C ALA A 45 8.58 -11.35 -3.36
N GLY A 46 8.45 -12.58 -3.85
CA GLY A 46 9.56 -13.38 -4.37
C GLY A 46 9.93 -13.03 -5.80
N LYS A 47 11.00 -13.67 -6.29
CA LYS A 47 11.42 -13.53 -7.69
C LYS A 47 10.34 -14.13 -8.60
N GLY A 48 9.82 -13.31 -9.52
CA GLY A 48 8.78 -13.71 -10.47
C GLY A 48 7.36 -13.37 -10.03
N ASP A 49 7.17 -12.93 -8.78
CA ASP A 49 5.87 -12.45 -8.31
C ASP A 49 5.52 -11.09 -8.91
N VAL A 50 4.22 -10.81 -9.00
CA VAL A 50 3.68 -9.52 -9.42
C VAL A 50 2.91 -8.90 -8.26
N VAL A 51 3.27 -7.66 -7.92
CA VAL A 51 2.55 -6.85 -6.95
C VAL A 51 1.74 -5.79 -7.69
N LEU A 52 0.41 -5.84 -7.57
CA LEU A 52 -0.50 -4.81 -8.08
C LEU A 52 -0.86 -3.84 -6.95
N VAL A 53 -0.51 -2.57 -7.12
CA VAL A 53 -0.99 -1.46 -6.27
C VAL A 53 -2.14 -0.77 -6.99
N ALA A 54 -3.35 -0.86 -6.43
CA ALA A 54 -4.57 -0.32 -7.03
C ALA A 54 -5.17 0.83 -6.18
N GLY A 55 -6.00 1.67 -6.80
CA GLY A 55 -6.68 2.82 -6.17
C GLY A 55 -6.30 4.14 -6.83
N LYS A 56 -5.16 4.72 -6.42
CA LYS A 56 -4.77 6.12 -6.71
C LYS A 56 -4.41 6.44 -8.15
N GLY A 57 -3.85 5.48 -8.89
CA GLY A 57 -3.32 5.74 -10.22
C GLY A 57 -2.23 6.83 -10.22
N HIS A 58 -2.49 7.94 -10.90
CA HIS A 58 -1.53 9.05 -11.06
C HIS A 58 -1.71 10.18 -10.03
N GLU A 59 -2.57 9.99 -9.02
CA GLU A 59 -2.68 10.95 -7.91
C GLU A 59 -1.36 11.08 -7.14
N ASP A 60 -1.02 12.31 -6.80
CA ASP A 60 0.21 12.72 -6.10
C ASP A 60 -0.06 13.21 -4.66
N TYR A 61 -1.24 12.93 -4.12
CA TYR A 61 -1.62 13.23 -2.75
C TYR A 61 -2.45 12.11 -2.10
N GLN A 62 -2.48 12.11 -0.77
CA GLN A 62 -3.40 11.35 0.05
C GLN A 62 -4.27 12.32 0.86
N GLU A 63 -5.60 12.21 0.74
CA GLU A 63 -6.54 13.10 1.40
C GLU A 63 -7.08 12.49 2.71
N ILE A 64 -6.79 13.16 3.83
CA ILE A 64 -7.21 12.76 5.18
C ILE A 64 -7.83 13.98 5.86
N GLN A 65 -9.09 13.86 6.27
CA GLN A 65 -9.88 14.92 6.93
C GLN A 65 -9.81 16.27 6.19
N GLY A 66 -9.94 16.22 4.86
CA GLY A 66 -9.90 17.40 3.99
C GLY A 66 -8.50 17.97 3.73
N ILE A 67 -7.45 17.41 4.34
CA ILE A 67 -6.06 17.82 4.12
C ILE A 67 -5.41 16.88 3.12
N ARG A 68 -4.77 17.45 2.08
CA ARG A 68 -4.01 16.71 1.07
C ARG A 68 -2.53 16.66 1.43
N TYR A 69 -2.05 15.49 1.77
CA TYR A 69 -0.64 15.22 2.05
C TYR A 69 0.06 14.73 0.78
N PRO A 70 1.26 15.23 0.44
CA PRO A 70 2.00 14.73 -0.73
C PRO A 70 2.24 13.22 -0.64
N PHE A 71 1.79 12.48 -1.65
CA PHE A 71 1.86 11.02 -1.67
C PHE A 71 1.74 10.48 -3.10
N SER A 72 2.71 9.69 -3.56
CA SER A 72 2.64 9.01 -4.86
C SER A 72 2.94 7.53 -4.72
N ASP A 73 2.00 6.67 -5.16
CA ASP A 73 2.19 5.21 -5.21
C ASP A 73 3.46 4.87 -6.00
N ALA A 74 3.63 5.49 -7.18
CA ALA A 74 4.78 5.23 -8.04
C ALA A 74 6.11 5.57 -7.35
N ALA A 75 6.18 6.69 -6.63
CA ALA A 75 7.39 7.08 -5.89
C ALA A 75 7.71 6.09 -4.75
N TRP A 76 6.70 5.66 -4.00
CA TRP A 76 6.85 4.68 -2.92
C TRP A 76 7.26 3.30 -3.44
N VAL A 77 6.65 2.84 -4.54
CA VAL A 77 7.01 1.59 -5.22
C VAL A 77 8.47 1.63 -5.68
N GLN A 78 8.91 2.70 -6.35
CA GLN A 78 10.30 2.83 -6.79
C GLN A 78 11.28 2.81 -5.62
N SER A 79 10.95 3.49 -4.52
CA SER A 79 11.77 3.51 -3.30
C SER A 79 11.88 2.11 -2.68
N ALA A 80 10.76 1.40 -2.55
CA ALA A 80 10.72 0.06 -1.99
C ALA A 80 11.48 -0.96 -2.85
N LEU A 81 11.35 -0.91 -4.18
CA LEU A 81 12.09 -1.78 -5.10
C LEU A 81 13.60 -1.55 -4.99
N LYS A 82 14.06 -0.29 -4.94
CA LYS A 82 15.48 0.04 -4.75
C LYS A 82 16.01 -0.57 -3.45
N LYS A 83 15.29 -0.42 -2.34
CA LYS A 83 15.66 -1.01 -1.04
C LYS A 83 15.71 -2.54 -1.11
N ASN A 84 14.72 -3.17 -1.74
CA ASN A 84 14.67 -4.63 -1.85
C ASN A 84 15.87 -5.19 -2.62
N VAL A 85 16.23 -4.56 -3.75
CA VAL A 85 17.43 -4.94 -4.53
C VAL A 85 18.72 -4.79 -3.71
N LEU A 86 18.86 -3.71 -2.94
CA LEU A 86 20.03 -3.51 -2.07
C LEU A 86 20.12 -4.58 -0.98
N ASN A 87 18.98 -4.93 -0.36
CA ASN A 87 18.93 -5.96 0.67
C ASN A 87 19.29 -7.34 0.12
N GLN A 88 18.80 -7.70 -1.07
CA GLN A 88 19.14 -8.98 -1.72
C GLN A 88 20.63 -9.07 -2.05
N LYS A 89 21.25 -7.97 -2.49
CA LYS A 89 22.70 -7.91 -2.72
C LYS A 89 23.53 -8.04 -1.45
N ALA A 90 23.05 -7.51 -0.34
CA ALA A 90 23.74 -7.62 0.95
C ALA A 90 23.66 -9.03 1.57
N GLN A 91 22.73 -9.87 1.08
CA GLN A 91 22.51 -11.24 1.55
C GLN A 91 23.14 -12.31 0.65
N ALA A 92 23.74 -11.91 -0.49
CA ALA A 92 24.43 -12.79 -1.44
C ALA A 92 25.94 -12.66 -1.31
#